data_AF-B0RJD5-F1
#
_entry.id   AF-B0RJD5-F1
#
_cell.length_a   1.000
_cell.length_b   1.000
_cell.length_c   1.000
_cell.angle_alpha   90.00
_cell.angle_beta   90.00
_cell.angle_gamma   90.00
#
_symmetry.space_group_name_H-M   'P 1'
#
loop_
_entity.id
_entity.type
_entity.pdbx_description
1 polymer ?
#
loop_
_entity_poly.entity_id
_entity_poly.type
_entity_poly.pdbx_seq_one_letter_code
_entity_poly.pdbx_strand_id
1 'polypeptide(L)'
;MDPSSPMRRAMTPAPPPAALCVNATVSSPSTQAEYFDETSLRRDGHASPLCLTKCHTCHMDRQNVLPRFPDSPTDLSQLRADPVSIHVAPWFFGGVPDDMSTFVAWDLTRTGDAYMGRTIESVNGTKPNLVRTSRLGLAADLSDPRGYDRVAERLRYHDDITQNRGSWELARQLQKGISERYPKEVAHALAIFRVLVSGAEAASDLPMVITSATEGLRASNFHHAALFLVESTDRLSRRYGVARAMLHTGDHAPEPDAKEVDFSSSIRLMEDVNVGLSAYLEPLVTSLSPHIWATTAPRPGGVIVFIFGIAISAKPILDLDLLALSERPAGVKAFMGLDAIPPTAYPAALRWWTKQLDIVFSHLTQPANYVLDGQYHAPSAVERMLAFEQLCRSVQVIGSSRDGHARRLALFHTLDSLGGLNKTLTRDRATTLSKMQAVLADLETRLPFDIQAVLLPRAHAAVAALQDVQNGFFMVSRIRGNEILLPDKHGGESLVPLATAAREWLTVLRNSQHGMDKAPTPRTRALLSAHTGDLSPRIADLAWLSLLEILARPDLLVRAPRASH
;
A
#
# COMPACT_ATOMS: atom_id res chain seq x y z
N MET A 1 4.57 -74.52 29.21
CA MET A 1 5.86 -74.19 28.58
C MET A 1 5.82 -72.70 28.29
N ASP A 2 6.56 -71.95 29.10
CA ASP A 2 6.74 -70.50 29.04
C ASP A 2 8.19 -70.28 28.56
N PRO A 3 8.45 -69.31 27.67
CA PRO A 3 9.49 -68.36 28.03
C PRO A 3 9.18 -66.91 27.64
N SER A 4 9.18 -66.12 28.69
CA SER A 4 9.30 -64.67 28.83
C SER A 4 10.50 -63.97 28.14
N SER A 5 10.26 -62.69 27.81
CA SER A 5 11.16 -61.52 27.94
C SER A 5 11.97 -61.05 26.72
N PRO A 6 11.90 -59.74 26.39
CA PRO A 6 13.09 -59.00 26.01
C PRO A 6 13.36 -57.79 26.93
N MET A 7 14.67 -57.60 27.12
CA MET A 7 15.36 -56.64 27.98
C MET A 7 14.89 -55.17 27.83
N ARG A 8 14.60 -54.53 28.96
CA ARG A 8 14.71 -53.07 29.10
C ARG A 8 16.18 -52.72 29.36
N ARG A 9 16.81 -51.96 28.46
CA ARG A 9 18.01 -51.15 28.79
C ARG A 9 17.54 -49.75 29.17
N ALA A 10 17.82 -49.36 30.42
CA ALA A 10 17.68 -47.98 30.86
C ALA A 10 18.78 -47.13 30.19
N MET A 11 18.38 -46.15 29.38
CA MET A 11 19.24 -45.04 29.01
C MET A 11 18.96 -43.90 29.99
N THR A 12 19.98 -43.55 30.78
CA THR A 12 20.04 -42.31 31.56
C THR A 12 19.91 -41.10 30.64
N PRO A 13 19.10 -40.08 30.99
CA PRO A 13 19.01 -38.86 30.20
C PRO A 13 20.31 -38.07 30.30
N ALA A 14 20.79 -37.60 29.15
CA ALA A 14 21.88 -36.64 29.06
C ALA A 14 21.46 -35.31 29.72
N PRO A 15 22.39 -34.59 30.37
CA PRO A 15 22.08 -33.27 30.91
C PRO A 15 21.69 -32.31 29.78
N PRO A 16 20.73 -31.39 30.01
CA PRO A 16 20.34 -30.42 29.00
C PRO A 16 21.54 -29.50 28.67
N PRO A 17 21.72 -29.09 27.40
CA PRO A 17 22.72 -28.11 27.05
C PRO A 17 22.38 -26.76 27.70
N ALA A 18 23.41 -26.07 28.16
CA ALA A 18 23.30 -24.76 28.79
C ALA A 18 22.53 -23.77 27.91
N ALA A 19 21.49 -23.17 28.48
CA ALA A 19 20.71 -22.13 27.84
C ALA A 19 21.59 -20.93 27.50
N LEU A 20 21.74 -20.64 26.21
CA LEU A 20 22.23 -19.37 25.72
C LEU A 20 21.15 -18.31 26.00
N CYS A 21 21.35 -17.55 27.07
CA CYS A 21 20.61 -16.32 27.31
C CYS A 21 20.98 -15.33 26.21
N VAL A 22 20.07 -15.09 25.26
CA VAL A 22 20.15 -13.93 24.38
C VAL A 22 19.71 -12.72 25.22
N ASN A 23 20.68 -12.06 25.83
CA ASN A 23 20.48 -10.75 26.41
C ASN A 23 20.07 -9.78 25.29
N ALA A 24 18.83 -9.32 25.32
CA ALA A 24 18.44 -8.09 24.65
C ALA A 24 19.12 -6.91 25.37
N THR A 25 20.42 -6.73 25.15
CA THR A 25 21.12 -5.51 25.53
C THR A 25 20.68 -4.41 24.57
N VAL A 26 19.79 -3.55 25.07
CA VAL A 26 19.54 -2.22 24.52
C VAL A 26 20.80 -1.40 24.73
N SER A 27 21.67 -1.33 23.72
CA SER A 27 22.76 -0.36 23.67
C SER A 27 22.19 1.01 23.35
N SER A 28 21.97 1.82 24.39
CA SER A 28 21.72 3.27 24.24
C SER A 28 22.96 3.95 23.64
N PRO A 29 22.83 4.73 22.56
CA PRO A 29 23.89 5.64 22.16
C PRO A 29 23.79 6.91 23.03
N SER A 30 24.68 7.01 24.02
CA SER A 30 24.94 8.26 24.73
C SER A 30 25.46 9.30 23.74
N THR A 31 24.61 10.26 23.38
CA THR A 31 25.03 11.44 22.62
C THR A 31 25.43 12.50 23.64
N GLN A 32 26.74 12.69 23.86
CA GLN A 32 27.24 13.88 24.53
C GLN A 32 27.00 15.07 23.60
N ALA A 33 26.20 16.02 24.08
CA ALA A 33 26.05 17.33 23.47
C ALA A 33 27.29 18.17 23.83
N GLU A 34 28.20 18.36 22.90
CA GLU A 34 29.18 19.44 23.00
C GLU A 34 28.56 20.74 22.50
N TYR A 35 28.54 21.70 23.42
CA TYR A 35 28.11 23.07 23.25
C TYR A 35 29.05 23.81 22.27
N PHE A 36 28.45 24.52 21.32
CA PHE A 36 29.11 25.60 20.59
C PHE A 36 29.45 26.73 21.56
N ASP A 37 30.71 27.18 21.56
CA ASP A 37 31.07 28.51 22.04
C ASP A 37 31.88 29.23 20.95
N GLU A 38 31.25 30.22 20.34
CA GLU A 38 31.89 31.22 19.49
C GLU A 38 32.35 32.37 20.38
N THR A 39 33.66 32.64 20.47
CA THR A 39 34.23 34.01 20.36
C THR A 39 35.75 34.07 20.61
N SER A 40 36.37 35.08 19.98
CA SER A 40 37.74 35.63 20.10
C SER A 40 38.79 35.06 19.13
N LEU A 41 39.15 35.76 18.04
CA LEU A 41 39.95 36.99 17.83
C LEU A 41 41.48 36.85 18.00
N ARG A 42 42.14 36.97 16.84
CA ARG A 42 43.39 37.70 16.50
C ARG A 42 44.78 37.02 16.61
N ARG A 43 45.48 37.15 15.45
CA ARG A 43 46.92 37.44 15.22
C ARG A 43 47.92 36.31 15.54
N ASP A 44 48.98 36.00 14.79
CA ASP A 44 49.76 36.59 13.68
C ASP A 44 50.19 35.41 12.75
N GLY A 45 50.41 35.53 11.45
CA GLY A 45 51.56 36.19 10.79
C GLY A 45 52.63 35.17 10.39
N HIS A 46 52.76 34.86 9.08
CA HIS A 46 54.03 34.93 8.32
C HIS A 46 53.87 34.36 6.90
N ALA A 47 54.32 35.16 5.95
CA ALA A 47 54.36 34.92 4.52
C ALA A 47 55.68 34.24 4.11
N SER A 48 55.65 33.41 3.05
CA SER A 48 56.59 33.47 1.90
C SER A 48 56.25 32.42 0.82
N PRO A 49 56.71 32.61 -0.44
CA PRO A 49 55.91 32.36 -1.64
C PRO A 49 56.45 31.23 -2.56
N LEU A 50 55.76 31.05 -3.70
CA LEU A 50 56.11 30.33 -4.94
C LEU A 50 55.45 28.96 -5.13
N CYS A 51 54.36 28.90 -5.91
CA CYS A 51 54.43 28.51 -7.33
C CYS A 51 53.03 28.55 -7.95
N LEU A 52 52.90 29.37 -8.99
CA LEU A 52 51.71 29.52 -9.83
C LEU A 52 51.68 28.40 -10.88
N THR A 53 50.73 27.47 -10.74
CA THR A 53 50.25 26.69 -11.89
C THR A 53 48.73 26.63 -11.84
N LYS A 54 48.11 27.34 -12.78
CA LYS A 54 46.67 27.40 -13.01
C LYS A 54 46.14 26.00 -13.35
N CYS A 55 45.32 25.43 -12.48
CA CYS A 55 44.33 24.43 -12.85
C CYS A 55 42.95 25.01 -12.56
N HIS A 56 42.12 25.07 -13.61
CA HIS A 56 40.73 25.51 -13.56
C HIS A 56 39.94 24.72 -12.53
N THR A 57 39.60 25.36 -11.42
CA THR A 57 38.53 24.93 -10.51
C THR A 57 37.20 25.04 -11.23
N CYS A 58 36.61 23.89 -11.55
CA CYS A 58 35.17 23.77 -11.81
C CYS A 58 34.40 24.26 -10.59
N HIS A 59 33.80 25.44 -10.69
CA HIS A 59 32.69 25.84 -9.83
C HIS A 59 31.51 24.91 -10.16
N MET A 60 31.33 23.86 -9.36
CA MET A 60 30.08 23.10 -9.33
C MET A 60 29.01 23.99 -8.69
N ASP A 61 28.14 24.53 -9.53
CA ASP A 61 26.94 25.28 -9.14
C ASP A 61 26.07 24.43 -8.20
N ARG A 62 25.94 24.85 -6.94
CA ARG A 62 24.94 24.36 -5.98
C ARG A 62 23.55 24.95 -6.29
N GLN A 63 23.10 24.87 -7.54
CA GLN A 63 21.75 25.29 -7.94
C GLN A 63 21.01 24.12 -8.59
N ASN A 64 20.64 23.14 -7.77
CA ASN A 64 19.59 22.18 -8.12
C ASN A 64 18.66 21.98 -6.90
N VAL A 65 18.17 23.11 -6.37
CA VAL A 65 16.97 23.10 -5.53
C VAL A 65 15.82 22.94 -6.51
N LEU A 66 15.30 21.71 -6.65
CA LEU A 66 14.04 21.46 -7.35
C LEU A 66 13.01 22.49 -6.84
N PRO A 67 12.15 23.04 -7.71
CA PRO A 67 11.13 23.99 -7.28
C PRO A 67 10.37 23.38 -6.09
N ARG A 68 10.45 24.04 -4.94
CA ARG A 68 9.62 23.69 -3.79
C ARG A 68 8.20 24.03 -4.20
N PHE A 69 7.44 23.02 -4.62
CA PHE A 69 6.02 23.17 -4.79
C PHE A 69 5.43 23.60 -3.44
N PRO A 70 4.60 24.66 -3.41
CA PRO A 70 3.92 25.03 -2.17
C PRO A 70 3.05 23.84 -1.76
N ASP A 71 3.47 23.14 -0.70
CA ASP A 71 2.65 22.12 -0.08
C ASP A 71 1.36 22.79 0.38
N SER A 72 0.22 22.46 -0.24
CA SER A 72 -1.06 22.81 0.35
C SER A 72 -1.05 22.35 1.81
N PRO A 73 -1.34 23.23 2.77
CA PRO A 73 -1.29 22.89 4.18
C PRO A 73 -2.19 21.68 4.38
N THR A 74 -1.58 20.55 4.72
CA THR A 74 -2.32 19.35 5.05
C THR A 74 -2.99 19.64 6.38
N ASP A 75 -4.31 19.56 6.43
CA ASP A 75 -5.03 19.72 7.68
C ASP A 75 -4.68 18.55 8.60
N LEU A 76 -3.83 18.78 9.58
CA LEU A 76 -3.42 17.78 10.57
C LEU A 76 -4.37 17.73 11.76
N SER A 77 -5.36 18.63 11.84
CA SER A 77 -6.34 18.63 12.93
C SER A 77 -7.15 17.33 12.96
N GLN A 78 -7.35 16.69 11.80
CA GLN A 78 -7.99 15.39 11.66
C GLN A 78 -7.26 14.25 12.39
N LEU A 79 -5.96 14.40 12.70
CA LEU A 79 -5.19 13.38 13.43
C LEU A 79 -5.42 13.41 14.93
N ARG A 80 -6.03 14.48 15.46
CA ARG A 80 -6.31 14.62 16.89
C ARG A 80 -7.34 13.59 17.34
N ALA A 81 -7.05 12.95 18.45
CA ALA A 81 -7.92 11.99 19.10
C ALA A 81 -7.72 12.07 20.62
N ASP A 82 -8.82 11.87 21.34
CA ASP A 82 -8.78 11.69 22.78
C ASP A 82 -8.07 10.36 23.12
N PRO A 83 -7.30 10.32 24.22
CA PRO A 83 -6.65 9.09 24.62
C PRO A 83 -7.70 8.07 25.06
N VAL A 84 -7.41 6.78 24.85
CA VAL A 84 -8.31 5.68 25.19
C VAL A 84 -7.64 4.69 26.12
N SER A 85 -8.43 3.98 26.93
CA SER A 85 -7.89 2.97 27.84
C SER A 85 -7.31 1.81 27.02
N ILE A 86 -6.07 1.42 27.31
CA ILE A 86 -5.33 0.31 26.70
C ILE A 86 -4.93 -0.63 27.83
N HIS A 87 -5.43 -1.86 27.75
CA HIS A 87 -4.96 -2.94 28.61
C HIS A 87 -3.69 -3.53 28.01
N VAL A 88 -2.63 -3.58 28.80
CA VAL A 88 -1.34 -4.17 28.42
C VAL A 88 -1.06 -5.28 29.41
N ALA A 89 -0.94 -6.52 28.91
CA ALA A 89 -0.71 -7.67 29.77
C ALA A 89 0.63 -7.53 30.54
N PRO A 90 0.74 -7.99 31.80
CA PRO A 90 1.94 -7.80 32.62
C PRO A 90 3.22 -8.43 32.04
N TRP A 91 3.08 -9.42 31.17
CA TRP A 91 4.21 -10.07 30.50
C TRP A 91 4.63 -9.34 29.20
N PHE A 92 3.77 -8.49 28.66
CA PHE A 92 4.00 -7.79 27.39
C PHE A 92 5.06 -6.71 27.57
N PHE A 93 6.11 -6.72 26.73
CA PHE A 93 7.30 -5.86 26.92
C PHE A 93 7.90 -5.94 28.33
N GLY A 94 7.93 -7.15 28.93
CA GLY A 94 8.47 -7.35 30.28
C GLY A 94 7.69 -6.62 31.38
N GLY A 95 6.46 -6.20 31.09
CA GLY A 95 5.63 -5.45 32.03
C GLY A 95 6.07 -3.99 32.21
N VAL A 96 6.83 -3.45 31.26
CA VAL A 96 7.33 -2.06 31.25
C VAL A 96 6.71 -1.27 30.09
N PRO A 97 5.55 -0.59 30.30
CA PRO A 97 4.83 0.01 29.17
C PRO A 97 5.47 1.29 28.62
N ASP A 98 6.41 1.90 29.33
CA ASP A 98 7.24 2.99 28.79
C ASP A 98 8.10 2.52 27.61
N ASP A 99 8.55 1.26 27.65
CA ASP A 99 9.28 0.63 26.54
C ASP A 99 8.34 0.45 25.34
N MET A 100 7.08 0.04 25.57
CA MET A 100 6.07 -0.04 24.52
C MET A 100 5.78 1.36 23.93
N SER A 101 5.55 2.37 24.76
CA SER A 101 5.29 3.76 24.34
C SER A 101 6.36 4.26 23.37
N THR A 102 7.63 4.09 23.74
CA THR A 102 8.78 4.46 22.90
C THR A 102 8.86 3.61 21.64
N PHE A 103 8.63 2.29 21.77
CA PHE A 103 8.73 1.34 20.67
C PHE A 103 7.72 1.58 19.55
N VAL A 104 6.43 1.78 19.87
CA VAL A 104 5.37 2.05 18.87
C VAL A 104 5.11 3.53 18.61
N ALA A 105 5.79 4.41 19.35
CA ALA A 105 5.54 5.85 19.36
C ALA A 105 4.06 6.16 19.63
N TRP A 106 3.55 5.62 20.74
CA TRP A 106 2.27 5.99 21.33
C TRP A 106 2.54 6.77 22.61
N ASP A 107 1.77 7.83 22.83
CA ASP A 107 1.70 8.52 24.11
C ASP A 107 0.86 7.65 25.05
N LEU A 108 1.51 6.98 26.01
CA LEU A 108 0.87 6.12 26.99
C LEU A 108 1.05 6.74 28.38
N THR A 109 -0.05 7.12 29.02
CA THR A 109 -0.04 7.65 30.39
C THR A 109 -0.74 6.68 31.32
N ARG A 110 -0.06 6.19 32.35
CA ARG A 110 -0.64 5.26 33.33
C ARG A 110 -1.76 5.95 34.13
N THR A 111 -2.92 5.30 34.20
CA THR A 111 -4.10 5.76 34.96
C THR A 111 -4.65 4.58 35.76
N GLY A 112 -4.16 4.41 37.00
CA GLY A 112 -4.46 3.23 37.81
C GLY A 112 -3.81 1.96 37.24
N ASP A 113 -4.64 0.95 36.96
CA ASP A 113 -4.24 -0.35 36.39
C ASP A 113 -4.27 -0.38 34.86
N ALA A 114 -4.71 0.70 34.21
CA ALA A 114 -4.78 0.83 32.76
C ALA A 114 -3.84 1.93 32.25
N TYR A 115 -3.64 1.96 30.93
CA TYR A 115 -2.92 3.02 30.24
C TYR A 115 -3.87 3.83 29.39
N MET A 116 -3.77 5.14 29.43
CA MET A 116 -4.46 6.02 28.49
C MET A 116 -3.53 6.26 27.30
N GLY A 117 -3.95 5.84 26.12
CA GLY A 117 -3.09 5.74 24.94
C GLY A 117 -3.63 6.40 23.68
N ARG A 118 -2.72 7.01 22.91
CA ARG A 118 -2.95 7.54 21.56
C ARG A 118 -1.63 7.67 20.80
N THR A 119 -1.67 7.92 19.50
CA THR A 119 -0.44 8.18 18.72
C THR A 119 0.20 9.52 19.08
N ILE A 120 1.54 9.61 18.98
CA ILE A 120 2.25 10.89 19.21
C ILE A 120 1.89 11.97 18.18
N GLU A 121 1.50 11.57 16.96
CA GLU A 121 1.04 12.50 15.93
C GLU A 121 -0.24 13.23 16.37
N SER A 122 -1.14 12.51 17.06
CA SER A 122 -2.37 13.08 17.64
C SER A 122 -2.08 14.11 18.74
N VAL A 123 -1.12 13.80 19.61
CA VAL A 123 -0.71 14.67 20.73
C VAL A 123 -0.10 15.97 20.22
N ASN A 124 0.89 15.84 19.34
CA ASN A 124 1.70 16.97 18.92
C ASN A 124 1.06 17.75 17.75
N GLY A 125 0.02 17.19 17.11
CA GLY A 125 -0.52 17.73 15.87
C GLY A 125 0.52 17.77 14.75
N THR A 126 1.49 16.85 14.77
CA THR A 126 2.60 16.81 13.81
C THR A 126 2.29 15.89 12.65
N LYS A 127 2.91 16.18 11.51
CA LYS A 127 2.84 15.28 10.36
C LYS A 127 3.37 13.89 10.76
N PRO A 128 2.71 12.80 10.35
CA PRO A 128 3.25 11.47 10.51
C PRO A 128 4.59 11.32 9.78
N ASN A 129 5.31 10.26 10.14
CA ASN A 129 6.58 9.91 9.52
C ASN A 129 6.69 8.38 9.50
N LEU A 130 5.63 7.76 8.97
CA LEU A 130 5.43 6.33 8.85
C LEU A 130 5.87 5.83 7.47
N VAL A 131 5.72 6.65 6.43
CA VAL A 131 6.16 6.38 5.06
C VAL A 131 7.01 7.54 4.55
N ARG A 132 8.15 7.23 3.91
CA ARG A 132 9.05 8.23 3.35
C ARG A 132 9.25 7.99 1.86
N THR A 133 9.55 9.06 1.13
CA THR A 133 9.91 8.98 -0.28
C THR A 133 11.19 9.77 -0.51
N SER A 134 12.19 9.10 -1.07
CA SER A 134 13.47 9.70 -1.43
C SER A 134 13.72 9.50 -2.91
N ARG A 135 14.13 10.55 -3.62
CA ARG A 135 14.68 10.40 -4.97
C ARG A 135 16.03 9.71 -4.89
N LEU A 136 16.29 8.80 -5.82
CA LEU A 136 17.54 8.07 -5.99
C LEU A 136 18.27 8.53 -7.25
N GLY A 137 19.58 8.32 -7.27
CA GLY A 137 20.44 8.76 -8.36
C GLY A 137 20.73 10.26 -8.31
N LEU A 138 21.85 10.68 -8.92
CA LEU A 138 22.06 12.10 -9.20
C LEU A 138 21.11 12.50 -10.33
N ALA A 139 20.45 13.66 -10.23
CA ALA A 139 19.47 14.09 -11.23
C ALA A 139 20.04 14.15 -12.66
N ALA A 140 21.36 14.31 -12.79
CA ALA A 140 22.09 14.31 -14.04
C ALA A 140 22.62 12.93 -14.47
N ASP A 141 22.78 11.99 -13.53
CA ASP A 141 23.35 10.68 -13.85
C ASP A 141 22.86 9.52 -12.95
N LEU A 142 22.00 8.67 -13.52
CA LEU A 142 21.59 7.37 -12.99
C LEU A 142 22.69 6.27 -13.10
N SER A 143 23.83 6.49 -13.76
CA SER A 143 24.95 5.53 -13.78
C SER A 143 25.95 5.74 -12.66
N ASP A 144 25.84 6.83 -11.88
CA ASP A 144 26.69 7.01 -10.73
C ASP A 144 26.20 6.14 -9.57
N PRO A 145 26.91 5.07 -9.18
CA PRO A 145 26.48 4.18 -8.11
C PRO A 145 26.35 4.93 -6.77
N ARG A 146 27.11 6.01 -6.57
CA ARG A 146 27.03 6.86 -5.36
C ARG A 146 25.66 7.50 -5.18
N GLY A 147 24.90 7.66 -6.28
CA GLY A 147 23.52 8.10 -6.26
C GLY A 147 22.57 7.12 -5.58
N TYR A 148 23.01 5.88 -5.29
CA TYR A 148 22.23 4.80 -4.69
C TYR A 148 22.74 4.37 -3.31
N ASP A 149 23.81 4.97 -2.78
CA ASP A 149 24.36 4.63 -1.45
C ASP A 149 23.29 4.74 -0.35
N ARG A 150 22.38 5.71 -0.49
CA ARG A 150 21.24 5.87 0.41
C ARG A 150 20.35 4.62 0.45
N VAL A 151 20.14 3.93 -0.67
CA VAL A 151 19.31 2.71 -0.68
C VAL A 151 20.00 1.61 0.14
N ALA A 152 21.31 1.44 -0.06
CA ALA A 152 22.09 0.48 0.70
C ALA A 152 22.08 0.81 2.21
N GLU A 153 22.33 2.07 2.57
CA GLU A 153 22.32 2.54 3.95
C GLU A 153 20.98 2.31 4.65
N ARG A 154 19.88 2.58 3.94
CA ARG A 154 18.53 2.51 4.51
C ARG A 154 18.00 1.09 4.60
N LEU A 155 18.27 0.26 3.60
CA LEU A 155 17.69 -1.08 3.54
C LEU A 155 18.54 -2.14 4.26
N ARG A 156 19.82 -1.88 4.58
CA ARG A 156 20.69 -2.87 5.26
C ARG A 156 20.15 -3.40 6.58
N TYR A 157 19.35 -2.61 7.30
CA TYR A 157 18.74 -3.04 8.57
C TYR A 157 17.70 -4.15 8.39
N HIS A 158 17.31 -4.44 7.14
CA HIS A 158 16.32 -5.44 6.80
C HIS A 158 16.91 -6.66 6.09
N ASP A 159 18.23 -6.71 5.86
CA ASP A 159 18.89 -7.85 5.19
C ASP A 159 18.67 -9.17 5.97
N ASP A 160 18.60 -9.10 7.30
CA ASP A 160 18.36 -10.27 8.17
C ASP A 160 16.88 -10.72 8.21
N ILE A 161 15.95 -9.89 7.75
CA ILE A 161 14.50 -10.20 7.82
C ILE A 161 14.10 -11.27 6.82
N THR A 162 14.79 -11.35 5.68
CA THR A 162 14.51 -12.37 4.65
C THR A 162 15.75 -13.17 4.32
N GLN A 163 15.74 -14.45 4.70
CA GLN A 163 16.75 -15.41 4.24
C GLN A 163 16.45 -15.84 2.81
N ASN A 164 16.55 -14.92 1.85
CA ASN A 164 16.33 -15.19 0.42
C ASN A 164 17.56 -15.84 -0.23
N ARG A 165 18.19 -16.82 0.44
CA ARG A 165 19.38 -17.51 -0.10
C ARG A 165 19.06 -18.14 -1.45
N GLY A 166 19.84 -17.80 -2.48
CA GLY A 166 19.66 -18.32 -3.84
C GLY A 166 18.68 -17.53 -4.71
N SER A 167 18.02 -16.50 -4.17
CA SER A 167 17.15 -15.60 -4.95
C SER A 167 17.93 -14.83 -6.02
N TRP A 168 19.17 -14.45 -5.72
CA TRP A 168 20.04 -13.75 -6.66
C TRP A 168 20.43 -14.63 -7.85
N GLU A 169 20.80 -15.87 -7.60
CA GLU A 169 21.16 -16.81 -8.68
C GLU A 169 19.96 -17.08 -9.59
N LEU A 170 18.77 -17.30 -9.00
CA LEU A 170 17.53 -17.41 -9.75
C LEU A 170 17.26 -16.14 -10.58
N ALA A 171 17.38 -14.96 -9.98
CA ALA A 171 17.19 -13.67 -10.65
C ALA A 171 18.13 -13.48 -11.85
N ARG A 172 19.41 -13.88 -11.71
CA ARG A 172 20.39 -13.84 -12.81
C ARG A 172 20.07 -14.84 -13.92
N GLN A 173 19.63 -16.05 -13.59
CA GLN A 173 19.21 -17.04 -14.57
C GLN A 173 18.01 -16.55 -15.39
N LEU A 174 17.02 -15.97 -14.71
CA LEU A 174 15.87 -15.31 -15.33
C LEU A 174 16.31 -14.15 -16.24
N GLN A 175 17.18 -13.26 -15.76
CA GLN A 175 17.73 -12.16 -16.56
C GLN A 175 18.39 -12.67 -17.84
N LYS A 176 19.27 -13.68 -17.72
CA LYS A 176 19.98 -14.26 -18.86
C LYS A 176 19.01 -14.83 -19.88
N GLY A 177 18.06 -15.65 -19.44
CA GLY A 177 17.06 -16.26 -20.32
C GLY A 177 16.18 -15.23 -21.04
N ILE A 178 15.78 -14.16 -20.34
CA ILE A 178 14.99 -13.07 -20.92
C ILE A 178 15.81 -12.26 -21.93
N SER A 179 17.06 -11.91 -21.57
CA SER A 179 17.93 -11.07 -22.41
C SER A 179 18.33 -11.77 -23.72
N GLU A 180 18.55 -13.09 -23.68
CA GLU A 180 18.88 -13.89 -24.87
C GLU A 180 17.70 -13.97 -25.86
N ARG A 181 16.47 -14.07 -25.35
CA ARG A 181 15.27 -14.21 -26.19
C ARG A 181 14.73 -12.88 -26.70
N TYR A 182 14.81 -11.82 -25.90
CA TYR A 182 14.11 -10.55 -26.19
C TYR A 182 14.98 -9.30 -25.91
N PRO A 183 16.13 -9.14 -26.58
CA PRO A 183 17.12 -8.12 -26.24
C PRO A 183 16.67 -6.67 -26.47
N LYS A 184 15.55 -6.43 -27.15
CA LYS A 184 15.08 -5.08 -27.55
C LYS A 184 13.74 -4.69 -26.94
N GLU A 185 13.16 -5.55 -26.12
CA GLU A 185 11.81 -5.32 -25.60
C GLU A 185 11.83 -4.62 -24.23
N VAL A 186 11.21 -3.45 -24.20
CA VAL A 186 11.11 -2.62 -22.98
C VAL A 186 10.47 -3.36 -21.81
N ALA A 187 9.41 -4.13 -22.06
CA ALA A 187 8.73 -4.92 -21.03
C ALA A 187 9.69 -5.91 -20.34
N HIS A 188 10.62 -6.48 -21.11
CA HIS A 188 11.62 -7.41 -20.62
C HIS A 188 12.71 -6.70 -19.79
N ALA A 189 13.19 -5.54 -20.22
CA ALA A 189 14.10 -4.72 -19.42
C ALA A 189 13.48 -4.32 -18.07
N LEU A 190 12.19 -4.00 -18.04
CA LEU A 190 11.45 -3.69 -16.81
C LEU A 190 11.26 -4.92 -15.90
N ALA A 191 10.99 -6.09 -16.50
CA ALA A 191 10.91 -7.35 -15.75
C ALA A 191 12.27 -7.72 -15.14
N ILE A 192 13.35 -7.57 -15.89
CA ILE A 192 14.73 -7.77 -15.43
C ILE A 192 15.03 -6.83 -14.26
N PHE A 193 14.70 -5.54 -14.39
CA PHE A 193 14.89 -4.57 -13.31
C PHE A 193 14.18 -5.02 -12.01
N ARG A 194 12.91 -5.40 -12.11
CA ARG A 194 12.13 -5.88 -10.96
C ARG A 194 12.75 -7.12 -10.33
N VAL A 195 13.10 -8.11 -11.14
CA VAL A 195 13.65 -9.40 -10.67
C VAL A 195 15.02 -9.24 -10.02
N LEU A 196 15.94 -8.47 -10.63
CA LEU A 196 17.27 -8.25 -10.09
C LEU A 196 17.25 -7.46 -8.78
N VAL A 197 16.46 -6.37 -8.72
CA VAL A 197 16.37 -5.57 -7.49
C VAL A 197 15.73 -6.37 -6.36
N SER A 198 14.66 -7.11 -6.63
CA SER A 198 13.96 -7.91 -5.62
C SER A 198 14.80 -9.12 -5.17
N GLY A 199 15.61 -9.69 -6.08
CA GLY A 199 16.46 -10.86 -5.82
C GLY A 199 17.86 -10.54 -5.28
N ALA A 200 18.24 -9.26 -5.14
CA ALA A 200 19.53 -8.90 -4.56
C ALA A 200 19.56 -9.26 -3.06
N GLU A 201 20.52 -10.11 -2.66
CA GLU A 201 20.59 -10.72 -1.31
C GLU A 201 20.96 -9.73 -0.22
N ALA A 202 21.81 -8.74 -0.50
CA ALA A 202 22.18 -7.69 0.44
C ALA A 202 21.82 -6.29 -0.07
N ALA A 203 21.53 -5.37 0.83
CA ALA A 203 21.33 -3.97 0.48
C ALA A 203 22.59 -3.32 -0.10
N SER A 204 23.78 -3.78 0.31
CA SER A 204 25.07 -3.31 -0.21
C SER A 204 25.27 -3.53 -1.70
N ASP A 205 24.59 -4.52 -2.30
CA ASP A 205 24.73 -4.85 -3.72
C ASP A 205 23.85 -3.97 -4.62
N LEU A 206 22.83 -3.34 -4.03
CA LEU A 206 21.85 -2.53 -4.75
C LEU A 206 22.42 -1.45 -5.65
N PRO A 207 23.42 -0.64 -5.22
CA PRO A 207 23.93 0.42 -6.08
C PRO A 207 24.39 -0.10 -7.44
N MET A 208 25.12 -1.22 -7.44
CA MET A 208 25.59 -1.89 -8.64
C MET A 208 24.42 -2.53 -9.41
N VAL A 209 23.53 -3.25 -8.71
CA VAL A 209 22.37 -3.91 -9.34
C VAL A 209 21.45 -2.90 -10.05
N ILE A 210 21.12 -1.79 -9.39
CA ILE A 210 20.27 -0.73 -9.94
C ILE A 210 20.97 -0.06 -11.13
N THR A 211 22.26 0.24 -11.01
CA THR A 211 23.05 0.83 -12.10
C THR A 211 23.02 -0.07 -13.34
N SER A 212 23.32 -1.36 -13.17
CA SER A 212 23.30 -2.33 -14.28
C SER A 212 21.91 -2.52 -14.87
N ALA A 213 20.87 -2.65 -14.03
CA ALA A 213 19.50 -2.85 -14.48
C ALA A 213 18.94 -1.63 -15.23
N THR A 214 19.36 -0.42 -14.86
CA THR A 214 18.92 0.83 -15.50
C THR A 214 19.67 1.17 -16.77
N GLU A 215 20.89 0.65 -16.96
CA GLU A 215 21.65 0.79 -18.20
C GLU A 215 20.87 0.26 -19.41
N GLY A 216 20.26 -0.93 -19.30
CA GLY A 216 19.40 -1.48 -20.34
C GLY A 216 18.13 -0.65 -20.61
N LEU A 217 17.60 0.03 -19.59
CA LEU A 217 16.42 0.89 -19.70
C LEU A 217 16.74 2.25 -20.34
N ARG A 218 17.97 2.76 -20.19
CA ARG A 218 18.41 4.00 -20.85
C ARG A 218 18.43 3.88 -22.36
N ALA A 219 18.78 2.71 -22.88
CA ALA A 219 18.69 2.41 -24.30
C ALA A 219 17.24 2.50 -24.84
N SER A 220 16.23 2.55 -23.97
CA SER A 220 14.80 2.46 -24.30
C SER A 220 14.05 3.81 -24.38
N ASN A 221 14.74 4.94 -24.62
CA ASN A 221 14.15 6.29 -24.80
C ASN A 221 13.44 6.92 -23.58
N PHE A 222 13.73 6.48 -22.35
CA PHE A 222 13.15 7.10 -21.14
C PHE A 222 13.91 8.34 -20.67
N HIS A 223 13.83 9.44 -21.44
CA HIS A 223 14.58 10.68 -21.16
C HIS A 223 14.22 11.35 -19.83
N HIS A 224 13.03 11.09 -19.30
CA HIS A 224 12.54 11.65 -18.04
C HIS A 224 12.40 10.60 -16.94
N ALA A 225 13.11 9.46 -17.09
CA ALA A 225 13.10 8.43 -16.07
C ALA A 225 13.66 8.94 -14.74
N ALA A 226 13.07 8.46 -13.65
CA ALA A 226 13.51 8.78 -12.30
C ALA A 226 13.29 7.59 -11.36
N LEU A 227 14.23 7.39 -10.44
CA LEU A 227 14.14 6.38 -9.40
C LEU A 227 13.77 7.01 -8.07
N PHE A 228 12.93 6.31 -7.31
CA PHE A 228 12.55 6.68 -5.96
C PHE A 228 12.61 5.47 -5.05
N LEU A 229 13.01 5.67 -3.79
CA LEU A 229 12.79 4.74 -2.70
C LEU A 229 11.58 5.21 -1.91
N VAL A 230 10.56 4.35 -1.80
CA VAL A 230 9.46 4.50 -0.87
C VAL A 230 9.64 3.50 0.27
N GLU A 231 9.92 3.98 1.46
CA GLU A 231 10.24 3.11 2.62
C GLU A 231 9.16 3.27 3.71
N SER A 232 8.80 2.16 4.34
CA SER A 232 8.11 2.19 5.63
C SER A 232 9.16 2.44 6.71
N THR A 233 8.77 3.19 7.74
CA THR A 233 9.63 3.31 8.93
C THR A 233 9.38 2.16 9.88
N ASP A 234 10.37 1.83 10.71
CA ASP A 234 10.21 0.86 11.80
C ASP A 234 8.96 1.14 12.65
N ARG A 235 8.61 2.41 12.86
CA ARG A 235 7.44 2.81 13.63
C ARG A 235 6.16 2.18 13.07
N LEU A 236 6.00 2.17 11.74
CA LEU A 236 4.82 1.58 11.10
C LEU A 236 4.77 0.07 11.34
N SER A 237 5.87 -0.63 11.06
CA SER A 237 5.99 -2.07 11.24
C SER A 237 5.77 -2.48 12.70
N ARG A 238 6.28 -1.71 13.66
CA ARG A 238 6.09 -1.92 15.10
C ARG A 238 4.64 -1.73 15.52
N ARG A 239 3.92 -0.73 15.00
CA ARG A 239 2.49 -0.53 15.28
C ARG A 239 1.64 -1.70 14.76
N TYR A 240 1.91 -2.18 13.55
CA TYR A 240 1.28 -3.40 13.02
C TYR A 240 1.65 -4.64 13.84
N GLY A 241 2.91 -4.77 14.26
CA GLY A 241 3.40 -5.85 15.10
C GLY A 241 2.70 -5.90 16.45
N VAL A 242 2.62 -4.77 17.16
CA VAL A 242 1.99 -4.70 18.48
C VAL A 242 0.49 -4.96 18.41
N ALA A 243 -0.23 -4.38 17.45
CA ALA A 243 -1.65 -4.66 17.30
C ALA A 243 -1.94 -6.15 17.08
N ARG A 244 -1.07 -6.87 16.34
CA ARG A 244 -1.17 -8.33 16.16
C ARG A 244 -0.78 -9.10 17.41
N ALA A 245 0.32 -8.73 18.06
CA ALA A 245 0.76 -9.39 19.28
C ALA A 245 -0.31 -9.24 20.40
N MET A 246 -1.02 -8.11 20.42
CA MET A 246 -2.16 -7.87 21.31
C MET A 246 -3.42 -8.71 21.00
N LEU A 247 -3.46 -9.49 19.91
CA LEU A 247 -4.52 -10.48 19.71
C LEU A 247 -4.39 -11.66 20.69
N HIS A 248 -3.19 -11.87 21.23
CA HIS A 248 -2.85 -12.99 22.09
C HIS A 248 -2.77 -12.60 23.57
N THR A 249 -3.29 -11.43 23.96
CA THR A 249 -3.24 -10.93 25.35
C THR A 249 -4.28 -11.60 26.24
N GLY A 250 -4.15 -12.92 26.42
CA GLY A 250 -4.61 -13.52 27.67
C GLY A 250 -3.72 -13.06 28.84
N ASP A 251 -4.15 -13.34 30.06
CA ASP A 251 -3.38 -13.01 31.28
C ASP A 251 -2.02 -13.72 31.34
N HIS A 252 -1.84 -14.77 30.55
CA HIS A 252 -0.65 -15.60 30.51
C HIS A 252 0.11 -15.37 29.21
N ALA A 253 1.44 -15.31 29.31
CA ALA A 253 2.31 -15.29 28.13
C ALA A 253 2.08 -16.58 27.31
N PRO A 254 2.08 -16.51 25.97
CA PRO A 254 2.11 -17.73 25.17
C PRO A 254 3.35 -18.54 25.53
N GLU A 255 3.19 -19.86 25.66
CA GLU A 255 4.33 -20.75 25.87
C GLU A 255 5.22 -20.68 24.61
N PRO A 256 6.51 -20.34 24.73
CA PRO A 256 7.40 -20.26 23.57
C PRO A 256 7.59 -21.66 22.99
N ASP A 257 7.11 -21.89 21.77
CA ASP A 257 7.44 -23.11 21.04
C ASP A 257 8.81 -22.94 20.38
N ALA A 258 9.76 -23.83 20.69
CA ALA A 258 11.14 -23.77 20.20
C ALA A 258 11.29 -23.86 18.67
N LYS A 259 10.19 -23.97 17.93
CA LYS A 259 10.15 -24.19 16.47
C LYS A 259 9.30 -23.19 15.69
N GLU A 260 8.52 -22.32 16.32
CA GLU A 260 7.59 -21.43 15.61
C GLU A 260 7.85 -19.94 15.84
N VAL A 261 7.39 -19.13 14.88
CA VAL A 261 7.33 -17.67 15.00
C VAL A 261 6.13 -17.35 15.88
N ASP A 262 6.35 -17.18 17.18
CA ASP A 262 5.33 -16.69 18.10
C ASP A 262 4.67 -15.42 17.51
N PHE A 263 3.34 -15.29 17.61
CA PHE A 263 2.53 -14.18 17.05
C PHE A 263 2.44 -14.13 15.50
N SER A 264 2.41 -15.28 14.82
CA SER A 264 2.27 -15.38 13.37
C SER A 264 0.85 -15.11 12.81
N SER A 265 -0.15 -14.83 13.66
CA SER A 265 -1.53 -14.62 13.23
C SER A 265 -1.62 -13.53 12.15
N SER A 266 -2.19 -13.93 11.00
CA SER A 266 -2.40 -13.07 9.84
C SER A 266 -1.13 -12.41 9.27
N ILE A 267 0.08 -12.88 9.62
CA ILE A 267 1.34 -12.25 9.18
C ILE A 267 1.46 -12.20 7.66
N ARG A 268 1.08 -13.29 6.99
CA ARG A 268 1.09 -13.41 5.52
C ARG A 268 -0.03 -12.61 4.84
N LEU A 269 -1.08 -12.26 5.58
CA LEU A 269 -2.19 -11.44 5.08
C LEU A 269 -1.92 -9.94 5.19
N MET A 270 -0.87 -9.54 5.92
CA MET A 270 -0.39 -8.15 6.10
C MET A 270 1.09 -8.00 5.76
N GLU A 271 1.63 -8.91 4.93
CA GLU A 271 3.06 -9.00 4.69
C GLU A 271 3.60 -7.76 3.95
N ASP A 272 2.77 -7.09 3.15
CA ASP A 272 3.19 -5.96 2.34
C ASP A 272 3.65 -4.74 3.17
N VAL A 273 3.14 -4.54 4.38
CA VAL A 273 3.67 -3.46 5.25
C VAL A 273 5.12 -3.73 5.66
N ASN A 274 5.50 -5.00 5.78
CA ASN A 274 6.84 -5.42 6.22
C ASN A 274 7.80 -5.67 5.05
N VAL A 275 7.31 -6.20 3.93
CA VAL A 275 8.13 -6.68 2.80
C VAL A 275 8.26 -5.65 1.67
N GLY A 276 7.68 -4.46 1.85
CA GLY A 276 7.94 -3.32 0.99
C GLY A 276 6.72 -2.93 0.19
N LEU A 277 5.70 -2.41 0.88
CA LEU A 277 4.59 -1.56 0.47
C LEU A 277 3.95 -1.79 -0.93
N SER A 278 4.11 -2.96 -1.55
CA SER A 278 3.80 -3.14 -2.97
C SER A 278 2.29 -3.15 -3.20
N ALA A 279 1.53 -3.82 -2.33
CA ALA A 279 0.08 -3.72 -2.32
C ALA A 279 -0.43 -2.27 -2.31
N TYR A 280 0.33 -1.33 -1.71
CA TYR A 280 -0.05 0.08 -1.57
C TYR A 280 0.42 0.97 -2.71
N LEU A 281 1.44 0.56 -3.49
CA LEU A 281 2.02 1.35 -4.59
C LEU A 281 1.65 0.83 -5.98
N GLU A 282 1.36 -0.46 -6.11
CA GLU A 282 0.92 -1.05 -7.39
C GLU A 282 -0.42 -0.45 -7.89
N PRO A 283 -1.41 -0.09 -7.04
CA PRO A 283 -2.57 0.69 -7.48
C PRO A 283 -2.19 2.02 -8.15
N LEU A 284 -1.18 2.72 -7.63
CA LEU A 284 -0.71 3.99 -8.16
C LEU A 284 -0.08 3.81 -9.55
N VAL A 285 0.82 2.84 -9.73
CA VAL A 285 1.50 2.67 -11.03
C VAL A 285 0.54 2.20 -12.14
N THR A 286 -0.58 1.60 -11.74
CA THR A 286 -1.69 1.18 -12.61
C THR A 286 -2.84 2.20 -12.66
N SER A 287 -2.65 3.44 -12.19
CA SER A 287 -3.67 4.51 -12.22
C SER A 287 -4.11 4.89 -13.64
N LEU A 288 -3.31 4.55 -14.65
CA LEU A 288 -3.60 4.79 -16.07
C LEU A 288 -3.93 3.50 -16.85
N SER A 289 -4.25 2.40 -16.15
CA SER A 289 -4.57 1.10 -16.75
C SER A 289 -5.53 1.23 -17.94
N PRO A 290 -5.21 0.65 -19.12
CA PRO A 290 -4.20 -0.39 -19.35
C PRO A 290 -2.77 0.12 -19.58
N HIS A 291 -2.50 1.41 -19.38
CA HIS A 291 -1.13 1.93 -19.40
C HIS A 291 -0.51 1.86 -18.01
N ILE A 292 0.82 1.76 -17.99
CA ILE A 292 1.65 1.92 -16.79
C ILE A 292 2.65 3.04 -17.03
N TRP A 293 3.00 3.77 -15.99
CA TRP A 293 3.95 4.89 -16.07
C TRP A 293 5.16 4.73 -15.14
N ALA A 294 5.15 3.66 -14.35
CA ALA A 294 6.24 3.23 -13.49
C ALA A 294 6.20 1.70 -13.31
N THR A 295 7.30 1.15 -12.77
CA THR A 295 7.35 -0.21 -12.23
C THR A 295 7.87 -0.16 -10.79
N THR A 296 7.46 -1.13 -9.98
CA THR A 296 7.88 -1.30 -8.59
C THR A 296 8.73 -2.54 -8.42
N ALA A 297 9.78 -2.42 -7.62
CA ALA A 297 10.62 -3.53 -7.17
C ALA A 297 10.62 -3.57 -5.62
N PRO A 298 9.79 -4.43 -5.00
CA PRO A 298 9.74 -4.57 -3.55
C PRO A 298 11.02 -5.14 -2.98
N ARG A 299 11.35 -4.70 -1.77
CA ARG A 299 12.28 -5.35 -0.85
C ARG A 299 11.89 -5.10 0.62
N PRO A 300 12.37 -5.94 1.55
CA PRO A 300 12.22 -5.66 2.98
C PRO A 300 12.60 -4.21 3.31
N GLY A 301 11.68 -3.51 3.99
CA GLY A 301 11.84 -2.09 4.36
C GLY A 301 11.40 -1.06 3.30
N GLY A 302 11.28 -1.41 2.01
CA GLY A 302 10.85 -0.43 1.01
C GLY A 302 10.71 -0.90 -0.44
N VAL A 303 10.29 0.03 -1.30
CA VAL A 303 10.05 -0.21 -2.72
C VAL A 303 10.88 0.75 -3.53
N ILE A 304 11.60 0.19 -4.50
CA ILE A 304 12.22 1.01 -5.54
C ILE A 304 11.19 1.21 -6.65
N VAL A 305 10.81 2.46 -6.89
CA VAL A 305 9.89 2.87 -7.95
C VAL A 305 10.69 3.47 -9.09
N PHE A 306 10.64 2.83 -10.26
CA PHE A 306 11.22 3.35 -11.49
C PHE A 306 10.10 4.00 -12.32
N ILE A 307 10.07 5.34 -12.30
CA ILE A 307 9.17 6.17 -13.10
C ILE A 307 9.76 6.31 -14.50
N PHE A 308 8.98 6.05 -15.53
CA PHE A 308 9.44 6.10 -16.93
C PHE A 308 9.50 7.52 -17.49
N GLY A 309 8.71 8.42 -16.89
CA GLY A 309 8.49 9.78 -17.37
C GLY A 309 7.49 9.89 -18.51
N ILE A 310 6.91 8.76 -18.94
CA ILE A 310 5.86 8.63 -19.94
C ILE A 310 4.93 7.47 -19.56
N ALA A 311 3.69 7.50 -20.06
CA ALA A 311 2.78 6.35 -19.98
C ALA A 311 3.07 5.36 -21.12
N ILE A 312 3.27 4.09 -20.79
CA ILE A 312 3.54 3.02 -21.72
C ILE A 312 2.31 2.11 -21.78
N SER A 313 1.85 1.81 -22.99
CA SER A 313 0.76 0.85 -23.18
C SER A 313 1.21 -0.54 -22.77
N ALA A 314 0.38 -1.27 -22.02
CA ALA A 314 0.63 -2.67 -21.72
C ALA A 314 0.57 -3.49 -23.01
N LYS A 315 1.74 -3.71 -23.63
CA LYS A 315 1.86 -4.71 -24.69
C LYS A 315 1.70 -6.11 -24.06
N PRO A 316 1.04 -7.06 -24.72
CA PRO A 316 1.17 -8.45 -24.34
C PRO A 316 2.66 -8.78 -24.32
N ILE A 317 3.15 -9.31 -23.19
CA ILE A 317 4.41 -10.04 -23.21
C ILE A 317 4.08 -11.27 -24.04
N LEU A 318 4.45 -11.22 -25.33
CA LEU A 318 4.32 -12.37 -26.21
C LEU A 318 5.19 -13.48 -25.58
N ASP A 319 4.58 -14.64 -25.34
CA ASP A 319 5.21 -15.95 -25.05
C ASP A 319 5.51 -16.44 -23.61
N LEU A 320 5.01 -15.83 -22.52
CA LEU A 320 5.31 -16.39 -21.18
C LEU A 320 4.14 -17.01 -20.41
N ASP A 321 2.89 -16.78 -20.79
CA ASP A 321 1.77 -17.37 -20.06
C ASP A 321 0.74 -18.03 -20.99
N LEU A 322 0.75 -19.37 -21.01
CA LEU A 322 -0.27 -20.16 -21.69
C LEU A 322 -1.66 -19.93 -21.08
N LEU A 323 -1.74 -19.54 -19.79
CA LEU A 323 -3.00 -19.14 -19.17
C LEU A 323 -3.54 -17.84 -19.78
N ALA A 324 -2.66 -16.92 -20.20
CA ALA A 324 -3.07 -15.70 -20.89
C ALA A 324 -3.74 -15.97 -22.25
N LEU A 325 -3.50 -17.13 -22.88
CA LEU A 325 -4.24 -17.56 -24.07
C LEU A 325 -5.69 -17.96 -23.76
N SER A 326 -5.97 -18.36 -22.52
CA SER A 326 -7.32 -18.69 -22.05
C SER A 326 -8.06 -17.48 -21.47
N GLU A 327 -7.37 -16.38 -21.21
CA GLU A 327 -7.98 -15.15 -20.70
C GLU A 327 -8.95 -14.56 -21.73
N ARG A 328 -10.17 -14.23 -21.28
CA ARG A 328 -11.09 -13.41 -22.07
C ARG A 328 -10.80 -11.96 -21.75
N PRO A 329 -10.12 -11.22 -22.65
CA PRO A 329 -9.72 -9.85 -22.36
C PRO A 329 -10.98 -9.04 -22.09
N ALA A 330 -10.93 -8.24 -21.03
CA ALA A 330 -12.02 -7.38 -20.63
C ALA A 330 -12.35 -6.32 -21.70
N GLY A 331 -11.50 -6.09 -22.70
CA GLY A 331 -11.75 -5.08 -23.74
C GLY A 331 -11.67 -3.64 -23.20
N VAL A 332 -10.87 -3.43 -22.14
CA VAL A 332 -10.66 -2.11 -21.53
C VAL A 332 -9.98 -1.19 -22.53
N LYS A 333 -10.71 -0.19 -23.04
CA LYS A 333 -10.17 0.80 -23.97
C LYS A 333 -9.07 1.63 -23.31
N ALA A 334 -7.98 1.82 -24.05
CA ALA A 334 -6.91 2.76 -23.72
C ALA A 334 -7.46 4.19 -23.52
N PHE A 335 -6.86 4.92 -22.57
CA PHE A 335 -7.10 6.36 -22.47
C PHE A 335 -6.39 7.09 -23.63
N MET A 336 -7.01 8.16 -24.11
CA MET A 336 -6.46 9.04 -25.15
C MET A 336 -5.73 10.22 -24.50
N GLY A 337 -4.78 10.85 -25.22
CA GLY A 337 -4.11 12.07 -24.77
C GLY A 337 -3.09 11.86 -23.64
N LEU A 338 -2.60 10.64 -23.44
CA LEU A 338 -1.62 10.35 -22.39
C LEU A 338 -0.24 10.95 -22.68
N ASP A 339 0.04 11.25 -23.93
CA ASP A 339 1.21 12.00 -24.41
C ASP A 339 1.21 13.46 -23.94
N ALA A 340 0.06 14.01 -23.58
CA ALA A 340 -0.06 15.36 -23.02
C ALA A 340 0.25 15.44 -21.51
N ILE A 341 0.45 14.30 -20.82
CA ILE A 341 0.79 14.30 -19.39
C ILE A 341 2.23 14.79 -19.22
N PRO A 342 2.48 15.89 -18.49
CA PRO A 342 3.83 16.38 -18.31
C PRO A 342 4.65 15.38 -17.48
N PRO A 343 5.92 15.10 -17.83
CA PRO A 343 6.74 14.13 -17.11
C PRO A 343 6.90 14.42 -15.60
N THR A 344 6.75 15.67 -15.20
CA THR A 344 6.79 16.12 -13.80
C THR A 344 5.56 15.68 -12.98
N ALA A 345 4.44 15.35 -13.63
CA ALA A 345 3.22 14.87 -12.99
C ALA A 345 3.43 13.51 -12.32
N TYR A 346 4.22 12.62 -12.91
CA TYR A 346 4.43 11.26 -12.39
C TYR A 346 5.17 11.27 -11.02
N PRO A 347 6.32 11.96 -10.86
CA PRO A 347 6.93 12.13 -9.54
C PRO A 347 6.05 12.89 -8.55
N ALA A 348 5.25 13.86 -9.01
CA ALA A 348 4.32 14.60 -8.16
C ALA A 348 3.21 13.69 -7.62
N ALA A 349 2.64 12.83 -8.48
CA ALA A 349 1.65 11.84 -8.11
C ALA A 349 2.21 10.84 -7.08
N LEU A 350 3.44 10.35 -7.27
CA LEU A 350 4.11 9.48 -6.29
C LEU A 350 4.25 10.16 -4.92
N ARG A 351 4.76 11.40 -4.87
CA ARG A 351 4.93 12.13 -3.61
C ARG A 351 3.61 12.42 -2.91
N TRP A 352 2.58 12.80 -3.67
CA TRP A 352 1.25 13.01 -3.12
C TRP A 352 0.70 11.71 -2.54
N TRP A 353 0.78 10.62 -3.31
CA TRP A 353 0.28 9.31 -2.89
C TRP A 353 0.95 8.82 -1.60
N THR A 354 2.28 8.89 -1.52
CA THR A 354 3.01 8.45 -0.33
C THR A 354 2.76 9.35 0.87
N LYS A 355 2.56 10.65 0.67
CA LYS A 355 2.10 11.59 1.71
C LYS A 355 0.70 11.22 2.22
N GLN A 356 -0.22 10.80 1.35
CA GLN A 356 -1.54 10.36 1.80
C GLN A 356 -1.49 9.01 2.52
N LEU A 357 -0.69 8.05 2.04
CA LEU A 357 -0.46 6.78 2.73
C LEU A 357 0.07 6.99 4.15
N ASP A 358 1.00 7.93 4.33
CA ASP A 358 1.55 8.30 5.63
C ASP A 358 0.45 8.74 6.63
N ILE A 359 -0.52 9.54 6.17
CA ILE A 359 -1.68 9.98 6.96
C ILE A 359 -2.66 8.84 7.21
N VAL A 360 -2.97 8.05 6.17
CA VAL A 360 -3.85 6.88 6.27
C VAL A 360 -3.31 5.88 7.29
N PHE A 361 -2.02 5.55 7.24
CA PHE A 361 -1.41 4.66 8.22
C PHE A 361 -1.44 5.23 9.64
N SER A 362 -1.35 6.55 9.80
CA SER A 362 -1.52 7.18 11.11
C SER A 362 -2.93 6.96 11.65
N HIS A 363 -3.97 7.08 10.84
CA HIS A 363 -5.34 6.75 11.26
C HIS A 363 -5.56 5.26 11.51
N LEU A 364 -5.02 4.40 10.63
CA LEU A 364 -5.16 2.95 10.76
C LEU A 364 -4.46 2.40 12.01
N THR A 365 -3.42 3.08 12.49
CA THR A 365 -2.64 2.65 13.67
C THR A 365 -2.93 3.48 14.93
N GLN A 366 -3.97 4.32 14.89
CA GLN A 366 -4.43 5.10 16.04
C GLN A 366 -5.31 4.25 16.95
N PRO A 367 -4.88 3.86 18.18
CA PRO A 367 -5.69 3.05 19.08
C PRO A 367 -7.07 3.66 19.39
N ALA A 368 -7.17 4.98 19.45
CA ALA A 368 -8.44 5.68 19.69
C ALA A 368 -9.53 5.41 18.63
N ASN A 369 -9.17 4.92 17.44
CA ASN A 369 -10.14 4.53 16.40
C ASN A 369 -10.77 3.15 16.63
N TYR A 370 -10.30 2.41 17.63
CA TYR A 370 -10.65 1.01 17.85
C TYR A 370 -11.08 0.79 19.29
N VAL A 371 -12.17 1.44 19.70
CA VAL A 371 -12.71 1.32 21.05
C VAL A 371 -13.90 0.37 21.06
N LEU A 372 -13.89 -0.59 22.00
CA LEU A 372 -15.02 -1.41 22.39
C LEU A 372 -15.09 -1.36 23.92
N ASP A 373 -16.28 -1.07 24.47
CA ASP A 373 -16.52 -0.98 25.92
C ASP A 373 -15.55 -0.03 26.66
N GLY A 374 -15.19 1.08 26.00
CA GLY A 374 -14.28 2.10 26.55
C GLY A 374 -12.80 1.76 26.48
N GLN A 375 -12.42 0.59 25.94
CA GLN A 375 -11.04 0.13 25.83
C GLN A 375 -10.61 -0.13 24.38
N TYR A 376 -9.30 -0.04 24.13
CA TYR A 376 -8.70 -0.40 22.86
C TYR A 376 -8.93 -1.88 22.54
N HIS A 377 -9.47 -2.14 21.36
CA HIS A 377 -9.86 -3.45 20.87
C HIS A 377 -8.97 -3.84 19.69
N ALA A 378 -7.87 -4.54 20.01
CA ALA A 378 -6.87 -4.98 19.05
C ALA A 378 -7.45 -5.81 17.86
N PRO A 379 -8.43 -6.72 18.05
CA PRO A 379 -9.05 -7.44 16.92
C PRO A 379 -9.64 -6.49 15.88
N SER A 380 -10.38 -5.46 16.29
CA SER A 380 -10.93 -4.47 15.35
C SER A 380 -9.85 -3.64 14.65
N ALA A 381 -8.73 -3.39 15.31
CA ALA A 381 -7.58 -2.72 14.67
C ALA A 381 -7.00 -3.59 13.55
N VAL A 382 -6.73 -4.87 13.86
CA VAL A 382 -6.17 -5.82 12.90
C VAL A 382 -7.11 -6.08 11.72
N GLU A 383 -8.40 -6.30 11.99
CA GLU A 383 -9.43 -6.45 10.94
C GLU A 383 -9.45 -5.28 9.96
N ARG A 384 -9.31 -4.05 10.46
CA ARG A 384 -9.35 -2.85 9.61
C ARG A 384 -8.06 -2.65 8.83
N MET A 385 -6.91 -2.91 9.45
CA MET A 385 -5.62 -2.90 8.75
C MET A 385 -5.61 -3.93 7.62
N LEU A 386 -6.12 -5.14 7.88
CA LEU A 386 -6.33 -6.17 6.87
C LEU A 386 -7.27 -5.70 5.76
N ALA A 387 -8.45 -5.17 6.11
CA ALA A 387 -9.42 -4.69 5.13
C ALA A 387 -8.83 -3.61 4.20
N PHE A 388 -7.97 -2.72 4.73
CA PHE A 388 -7.35 -1.68 3.92
C PHE A 388 -6.27 -2.24 2.98
N GLU A 389 -5.45 -3.19 3.45
CA GLU A 389 -4.49 -3.88 2.57
C GLU A 389 -5.22 -4.64 1.45
N GLN A 390 -6.27 -5.37 1.80
CA GLN A 390 -7.07 -6.15 0.86
C GLN A 390 -7.81 -5.27 -0.16
N LEU A 391 -8.25 -4.07 0.24
CA LEU A 391 -8.73 -3.03 -0.68
C LEU A 391 -7.64 -2.67 -1.69
N CYS A 392 -6.44 -2.34 -1.23
CA CYS A 392 -5.34 -1.94 -2.11
C CYS A 392 -4.95 -3.08 -3.08
N ARG A 393 -4.84 -4.33 -2.59
CA ARG A 393 -4.61 -5.52 -3.43
C ARG A 393 -5.70 -5.73 -4.47
N SER A 394 -6.96 -5.53 -4.11
CA SER A 394 -8.08 -5.67 -5.05
C SER A 394 -8.01 -4.61 -6.15
N VAL A 395 -7.66 -3.37 -5.81
CA VAL A 395 -7.45 -2.30 -6.80
C VAL A 395 -6.24 -2.58 -7.69
N GLN A 396 -5.16 -3.14 -7.14
CA GLN A 396 -4.01 -3.63 -7.89
C GLN A 396 -4.45 -4.69 -8.91
N VAL A 397 -5.18 -5.73 -8.50
CA VAL A 397 -5.71 -6.77 -9.40
C VAL A 397 -6.54 -6.14 -10.52
N ILE A 398 -7.39 -5.16 -10.21
CA ILE A 398 -8.17 -4.44 -11.23
C ILE A 398 -7.27 -3.64 -12.17
N GLY A 399 -6.19 -3.05 -11.67
CA GLY A 399 -5.24 -2.29 -12.47
C GLY A 399 -4.38 -3.15 -13.40
N SER A 400 -3.97 -4.33 -12.94
CA SER A 400 -3.02 -5.21 -13.65
C SER A 400 -3.69 -6.34 -14.45
N SER A 401 -4.89 -6.78 -14.08
CA SER A 401 -5.57 -7.90 -14.75
C SER A 401 -6.26 -7.46 -16.05
N ARG A 402 -6.11 -8.29 -17.07
CA ARG A 402 -6.87 -8.21 -18.33
C ARG A 402 -8.15 -9.04 -18.30
N ASP A 403 -8.31 -9.95 -17.35
CA ASP A 403 -9.52 -10.77 -17.23
C ASP A 403 -10.69 -9.96 -16.64
N GLY A 404 -11.77 -9.83 -17.41
CA GLY A 404 -12.97 -9.12 -16.99
C GLY A 404 -13.66 -9.76 -15.78
N HIS A 405 -13.56 -11.08 -15.63
CA HIS A 405 -14.15 -11.80 -14.50
C HIS A 405 -13.37 -11.55 -13.21
N ALA A 406 -12.04 -11.72 -13.23
CA ALA A 406 -11.17 -11.39 -12.09
C ALA A 406 -11.36 -9.95 -11.61
N ARG A 407 -11.39 -8.98 -12.54
CA ARG A 407 -11.65 -7.55 -12.22
C ARG A 407 -12.99 -7.35 -11.53
N ARG A 408 -14.04 -8.07 -11.96
CA ARG A 408 -15.39 -8.00 -11.38
C ARG A 408 -15.44 -8.62 -9.98
N LEU A 409 -14.78 -9.77 -9.76
CA LEU A 409 -14.66 -10.37 -8.44
C LEU A 409 -13.93 -9.43 -7.47
N ALA A 410 -12.81 -8.84 -7.90
CA ALA A 410 -12.05 -7.88 -7.12
C ALA A 410 -12.85 -6.60 -6.81
N LEU A 411 -13.71 -6.14 -7.74
CA LEU A 411 -14.64 -5.04 -7.48
C LEU A 411 -15.59 -5.38 -6.34
N PHE A 412 -16.29 -6.52 -6.40
CA PHE A 412 -17.28 -6.84 -5.37
C PHE A 412 -16.64 -7.10 -4.01
N HIS A 413 -15.47 -7.73 -3.98
CA HIS A 413 -14.66 -7.86 -2.78
C HIS A 413 -14.30 -6.49 -2.17
N THR A 414 -13.89 -5.54 -3.02
CA THR A 414 -13.63 -4.15 -2.61
C THR A 414 -14.88 -3.53 -1.98
N LEU A 415 -16.01 -3.59 -2.69
CA LEU A 415 -17.27 -2.96 -2.26
C LEU A 415 -17.77 -3.52 -0.92
N ASP A 416 -17.65 -4.83 -0.71
CA ASP A 416 -18.03 -5.49 0.54
C ASP A 416 -17.11 -5.09 1.71
N SER A 417 -15.82 -4.78 1.42
CA SER A 417 -14.84 -4.35 2.43
C SER A 417 -15.02 -2.90 2.88
N LEU A 418 -15.63 -2.03 2.07
CA LEU A 418 -15.75 -0.60 2.37
C LEU A 418 -16.48 -0.31 3.70
N GLY A 419 -17.54 -1.08 4.01
CA GLY A 419 -18.31 -0.89 5.24
C GLY A 419 -17.51 -1.18 6.52
N GLY A 420 -16.50 -2.06 6.44
CA GLY A 420 -15.55 -2.29 7.52
C GLY A 420 -14.55 -1.14 7.70
N LEU A 421 -14.22 -0.45 6.61
CA LEU A 421 -13.28 0.67 6.60
C LEU A 421 -13.90 1.98 7.06
N ASN A 422 -15.14 2.30 6.69
CA ASN A 422 -15.83 3.51 7.14
C ASN A 422 -17.35 3.36 7.01
N LYS A 423 -18.11 3.93 7.95
CA LYS A 423 -19.58 3.80 7.99
C LYS A 423 -20.30 4.53 6.84
N THR A 424 -19.69 5.57 6.27
CA THR A 424 -20.23 6.36 5.16
C THR A 424 -19.80 5.81 3.80
N LEU A 425 -18.65 5.14 3.72
CA LEU A 425 -18.17 4.40 2.55
C LEU A 425 -18.87 3.03 2.52
N THR A 426 -20.13 3.02 2.10
CA THR A 426 -20.87 1.76 1.94
C THR A 426 -20.86 1.32 0.49
N ARG A 427 -21.05 0.02 0.26
CA ARG A 427 -21.34 -0.51 -1.07
C ARG A 427 -22.47 0.27 -1.75
N ASP A 428 -23.54 0.54 -1.02
CA ASP A 428 -24.72 1.24 -1.56
C ASP A 428 -24.36 2.64 -2.04
N ARG A 429 -23.51 3.36 -1.29
CA ARG A 429 -22.99 4.66 -1.74
C ARG A 429 -22.09 4.51 -2.96
N ALA A 430 -21.17 3.57 -2.93
CA ALA A 430 -20.20 3.32 -4.01
C ALA A 430 -20.84 2.85 -5.34
N THR A 431 -22.07 2.35 -5.27
CA THR A 431 -22.86 1.90 -6.42
C THR A 431 -24.01 2.85 -6.77
N THR A 432 -24.06 4.03 -6.15
CA THR A 432 -25.04 5.08 -6.48
C THR A 432 -24.40 6.17 -7.32
N LEU A 433 -24.88 6.36 -8.56
CA LEU A 433 -24.28 7.27 -9.54
C LEU A 433 -24.09 8.71 -9.00
N SER A 434 -25.15 9.32 -8.48
CA SER A 434 -25.09 10.71 -7.98
C SER A 434 -24.12 10.88 -6.82
N LYS A 435 -23.93 9.84 -6.01
CA LYS A 435 -22.95 9.85 -4.92
C LYS A 435 -21.52 9.78 -5.45
N MET A 436 -21.27 8.96 -6.47
CA MET A 436 -19.94 8.84 -7.06
C MET A 436 -19.57 10.02 -7.96
N GLN A 437 -20.55 10.66 -8.60
CA GLN A 437 -20.36 11.96 -9.26
C GLN A 437 -19.93 13.04 -8.26
N ALA A 438 -20.58 13.09 -7.09
CA ALA A 438 -20.20 14.04 -6.04
C ALA A 438 -18.80 13.77 -5.48
N VAL A 439 -18.41 12.50 -5.36
CA VAL A 439 -17.04 12.11 -4.96
C VAL A 439 -16.02 12.54 -6.00
N LEU A 440 -16.28 12.28 -7.28
CA LEU A 440 -15.40 12.69 -8.37
C LEU A 440 -15.21 14.21 -8.40
N ALA A 441 -16.30 14.98 -8.30
CA ALA A 441 -16.23 16.44 -8.24
C ALA A 441 -15.43 16.94 -7.03
N ASP A 442 -15.61 16.35 -5.86
CA ASP A 442 -14.81 16.67 -4.67
C ASP A 442 -13.32 16.36 -4.90
N LEU A 443 -12.98 15.23 -5.55
CA LEU A 443 -11.60 14.89 -5.90
C LEU A 443 -10.97 15.86 -6.90
N GLU A 444 -11.71 16.30 -7.92
CA GLU A 444 -11.26 17.32 -8.89
C GLU A 444 -10.89 18.65 -8.21
N THR A 445 -11.56 18.98 -7.09
CA THR A 445 -11.24 20.19 -6.32
C THR A 445 -10.09 20.00 -5.34
N ARG A 446 -9.94 18.81 -4.76
CA ARG A 446 -8.95 18.54 -3.70
C ARG A 446 -7.58 18.14 -4.24
N LEU A 447 -7.54 17.40 -5.34
CA LEU A 447 -6.28 16.92 -5.91
C LEU A 447 -5.51 18.09 -6.54
N PRO A 448 -4.21 18.23 -6.28
CA PRO A 448 -3.36 19.14 -7.04
C PRO A 448 -3.52 18.96 -8.54
N PHE A 449 -3.68 20.07 -9.28
CA PHE A 449 -3.98 20.04 -10.71
C PHE A 449 -2.98 19.22 -11.53
N ASP A 450 -1.70 19.29 -11.17
CA ASP A 450 -0.59 18.61 -11.84
C ASP A 450 -0.64 17.08 -11.75
N ILE A 451 -1.29 16.52 -10.73
CA ILE A 451 -1.41 15.05 -10.57
C ILE A 451 -2.75 14.50 -11.07
N GLN A 452 -3.73 15.36 -11.36
CA GLN A 452 -5.07 14.94 -11.79
C GLN A 452 -5.02 14.10 -13.06
N ALA A 453 -4.18 14.50 -14.03
CA ALA A 453 -4.01 13.76 -15.28
C ALA A 453 -3.47 12.33 -15.09
N VAL A 454 -2.84 12.04 -13.95
CA VAL A 454 -2.33 10.71 -13.58
C VAL A 454 -3.37 9.91 -12.77
N LEU A 455 -4.16 10.56 -11.91
CA LEU A 455 -5.00 9.88 -10.91
C LEU A 455 -6.51 9.83 -11.25
N LEU A 456 -7.04 10.83 -11.97
CA LEU A 456 -8.47 10.93 -12.26
C LEU A 456 -8.99 10.15 -13.48
N PRO A 457 -8.22 9.77 -14.51
CA PRO A 457 -8.79 9.13 -15.70
C PRO A 457 -9.64 7.89 -15.41
N ARG A 458 -9.18 7.00 -14.52
CA ARG A 458 -9.95 5.82 -14.07
C ARG A 458 -11.18 6.19 -13.24
N ALA A 459 -11.11 7.26 -12.45
CA ALA A 459 -12.24 7.75 -11.66
C ALA A 459 -13.37 8.27 -12.57
N HIS A 460 -13.05 9.04 -13.61
CA HIS A 460 -14.02 9.46 -14.63
C HIS A 460 -14.63 8.25 -15.34
N ALA A 461 -13.81 7.29 -15.75
CA ALA A 461 -14.28 6.08 -16.43
C ALA A 461 -15.20 5.23 -15.54
N ALA A 462 -14.96 5.18 -14.22
CA ALA A 462 -15.81 4.48 -13.27
C ALA A 462 -17.21 5.11 -13.17
N VAL A 463 -17.29 6.45 -13.10
CA VAL A 463 -18.56 7.19 -13.06
C VAL A 463 -19.32 7.02 -14.37
N ALA A 464 -18.65 7.10 -15.52
CA ALA A 464 -19.24 6.83 -16.82
C ALA A 464 -19.78 5.39 -16.91
N ALA A 465 -19.01 4.40 -16.46
CA ALA A 465 -19.47 3.00 -16.42
C ALA A 465 -20.68 2.79 -15.51
N LEU A 466 -20.76 3.50 -14.38
CA LEU A 466 -21.92 3.43 -13.49
C LEU A 466 -23.16 4.07 -14.14
N GLN A 467 -22.98 5.14 -14.92
CA GLN A 467 -24.03 5.72 -15.76
C GLN A 467 -24.49 4.74 -16.86
N ASP A 468 -23.57 4.00 -17.48
CA ASP A 468 -23.90 2.96 -18.46
C ASP A 468 -24.77 1.85 -17.85
N VAL A 469 -24.46 1.41 -16.62
CA VAL A 469 -25.31 0.45 -15.88
C VAL A 469 -26.71 1.02 -15.64
N GLN A 470 -26.83 2.30 -15.28
CA GLN A 470 -28.16 2.92 -15.13
C GLN A 470 -28.91 2.99 -16.48
N ASN A 471 -28.21 3.21 -17.58
CA ASN A 471 -28.78 3.31 -18.91
C ASN A 471 -29.05 1.96 -19.57
N GLY A 472 -28.58 0.85 -18.98
CA GLY A 472 -28.76 -0.50 -19.52
C GLY A 472 -30.18 -1.06 -19.40
N PHE A 473 -31.11 -0.36 -18.74
CA PHE A 473 -32.53 -0.75 -18.74
C PHE A 473 -33.19 -0.39 -20.08
N PHE A 474 -33.75 -1.38 -20.77
CA PHE A 474 -34.24 -1.21 -22.15
C PHE A 474 -35.73 -1.56 -22.33
N MET A 475 -36.37 -2.19 -21.35
CA MET A 475 -37.78 -2.60 -21.45
C MET A 475 -38.73 -1.40 -21.37
N VAL A 476 -39.02 -0.78 -22.52
CA VAL A 476 -39.90 0.41 -22.64
C VAL A 476 -41.25 0.23 -21.95
N SER A 477 -41.84 -0.96 -22.00
CA SER A 477 -43.13 -1.25 -21.34
C SER A 477 -43.08 -1.07 -19.82
N ARG A 478 -41.90 -1.21 -19.19
CA ARG A 478 -41.65 -1.04 -17.76
C ARG A 478 -41.07 0.33 -17.39
N ILE A 479 -40.53 1.09 -18.34
CA ILE A 479 -39.88 2.38 -18.06
C ILE A 479 -40.92 3.51 -18.06
N ARG A 480 -40.86 4.40 -17.06
CA ARG A 480 -41.69 5.61 -16.93
C ARG A 480 -40.77 6.77 -16.55
N GLY A 481 -40.34 7.56 -17.53
CA GLY A 481 -39.36 8.62 -17.31
C GLY A 481 -38.03 8.06 -16.78
N ASN A 482 -37.60 8.50 -15.60
CA ASN A 482 -36.37 8.03 -14.93
C ASN A 482 -36.64 6.91 -13.89
N GLU A 483 -37.75 6.20 -14.05
CA GLU A 483 -38.17 5.11 -13.17
C GLU A 483 -38.48 3.85 -13.98
N ILE A 484 -38.40 2.71 -13.30
CA ILE A 484 -38.76 1.39 -13.83
C ILE A 484 -39.79 0.73 -12.91
N LEU A 485 -40.79 0.11 -13.52
CA LEU A 485 -41.82 -0.67 -12.85
C LEU A 485 -41.28 -2.06 -12.49
N LEU A 486 -41.13 -2.30 -11.19
CA LEU A 486 -40.60 -3.54 -10.62
C LEU A 486 -41.55 -4.12 -9.56
N PRO A 487 -41.65 -5.47 -9.45
CA PRO A 487 -42.41 -6.11 -8.41
C PRO A 487 -41.97 -5.68 -7.01
N ASP A 488 -42.95 -5.43 -6.14
CA ASP A 488 -42.73 -5.19 -4.72
C ASP A 488 -42.76 -6.50 -3.91
N LYS A 489 -42.62 -6.38 -2.58
CA LYS A 489 -42.63 -7.53 -1.66
C LYS A 489 -44.02 -8.16 -1.45
N HIS A 490 -45.08 -7.49 -1.90
CA HIS A 490 -46.48 -7.91 -1.77
C HIS A 490 -47.06 -8.44 -3.09
N GLY A 491 -46.25 -8.53 -4.15
CA GLY A 491 -46.67 -8.99 -5.47
C GLY A 491 -47.30 -7.89 -6.34
N GLY A 492 -47.35 -6.66 -5.85
CA GLY A 492 -47.72 -5.48 -6.64
C GLY A 492 -46.56 -4.99 -7.50
N GLU A 493 -46.82 -3.97 -8.32
CA GLU A 493 -45.79 -3.28 -9.11
C GLU A 493 -45.51 -1.90 -8.49
N SER A 494 -44.24 -1.53 -8.43
CA SER A 494 -43.76 -0.28 -7.82
C SER A 494 -42.85 0.47 -8.79
N LEU A 495 -43.00 1.80 -8.87
CA LEU A 495 -42.06 2.64 -9.61
C LEU A 495 -40.79 2.83 -8.78
N VAL A 496 -39.65 2.51 -9.38
CA VAL A 496 -38.34 2.53 -8.74
C VAL A 496 -37.41 3.41 -9.58
N PRO A 497 -36.73 4.41 -8.99
CA PRO A 497 -35.76 5.21 -9.74
C PRO A 497 -34.69 4.34 -10.40
N LEU A 498 -34.32 4.64 -11.66
CA LEU A 498 -33.35 3.84 -12.42
C LEU A 498 -32.01 3.69 -11.69
N ALA A 499 -31.54 4.74 -10.99
CA ALA A 499 -30.36 4.66 -10.15
C ALA A 499 -30.47 3.61 -9.03
N THR A 500 -31.65 3.50 -8.42
CA THR A 500 -31.93 2.49 -7.38
C THR A 500 -31.98 1.09 -8.00
N ALA A 501 -32.64 0.95 -9.15
CA ALA A 501 -32.71 -0.32 -9.88
C ALA A 501 -31.32 -0.79 -10.35
N ALA A 502 -30.46 0.11 -10.82
CA ALA A 502 -29.08 -0.18 -11.23
C ALA A 502 -28.24 -0.75 -10.08
N ARG A 503 -28.33 -0.13 -8.90
CA ARG A 503 -27.70 -0.63 -7.66
C ARG A 503 -28.21 -2.01 -7.27
N GLU A 504 -29.53 -2.20 -7.30
CA GLU A 504 -30.12 -3.51 -7.01
C GLU A 504 -29.67 -4.57 -8.03
N TRP A 505 -29.57 -4.20 -9.31
CA TRP A 505 -29.07 -5.08 -10.36
C TRP A 505 -27.60 -5.47 -10.14
N LEU A 506 -26.73 -4.53 -9.75
CA LEU A 506 -25.35 -4.83 -9.35
C LEU A 506 -25.29 -5.77 -8.13
N THR A 507 -26.23 -5.64 -7.20
CA THR A 507 -26.35 -6.55 -6.05
C THR A 507 -26.76 -7.96 -6.49
N VAL A 508 -27.66 -8.09 -7.47
CA VAL A 508 -28.01 -9.39 -8.07
C VAL A 508 -26.78 -10.02 -8.72
N LEU A 509 -26.00 -9.25 -9.48
CA LEU A 509 -24.78 -9.73 -10.14
C LEU A 509 -23.69 -10.16 -9.14
N ARG A 510 -23.56 -9.45 -8.02
CA ARG A 510 -22.70 -9.86 -6.91
C ARG A 510 -23.16 -11.19 -6.33
N ASN A 511 -24.45 -11.31 -6.03
CA ASN A 511 -25.00 -12.50 -5.39
C ASN A 511 -24.92 -13.76 -6.25
N SER A 512 -24.88 -13.63 -7.59
CA SER A 512 -24.67 -14.80 -8.46
C SER A 512 -23.31 -15.48 -8.27
N GLN A 513 -22.36 -14.85 -7.55
CA GLN A 513 -21.07 -15.44 -7.20
C GLN A 513 -21.17 -16.54 -6.13
N HIS A 514 -22.26 -16.58 -5.36
CA HIS A 514 -22.48 -17.56 -4.30
C HIS A 514 -23.34 -18.75 -4.75
N GLY A 515 -23.55 -18.93 -6.06
CA GLY A 515 -24.53 -19.88 -6.60
C GLY A 515 -25.96 -19.33 -6.57
N MET A 516 -26.79 -19.78 -7.51
CA MET A 516 -28.22 -19.42 -7.61
C MET A 516 -29.09 -20.48 -6.92
N ASP A 517 -28.65 -21.00 -5.79
CA ASP A 517 -29.27 -22.14 -5.11
C ASP A 517 -30.65 -21.79 -4.52
N LYS A 518 -30.95 -20.48 -4.39
CA LYS A 518 -32.26 -19.97 -4.04
C LYS A 518 -32.97 -19.48 -5.30
N ALA A 519 -34.21 -19.93 -5.50
CA ALA A 519 -35.05 -19.44 -6.58
C ALA A 519 -35.10 -17.91 -6.55
N PRO A 520 -34.71 -17.22 -7.65
CA PRO A 520 -34.65 -15.76 -7.66
C PRO A 520 -36.05 -15.19 -7.39
N THR A 521 -36.11 -14.12 -6.60
CA THR A 521 -37.38 -13.42 -6.29
C THR A 521 -38.01 -12.86 -7.57
N PRO A 522 -39.33 -12.60 -7.62
CA PRO A 522 -39.96 -11.94 -8.76
C PRO A 522 -39.28 -10.63 -9.15
N ARG A 523 -38.88 -9.82 -8.15
CA ARG A 523 -38.14 -8.58 -8.35
C ARG A 523 -36.76 -8.81 -8.98
N THR A 524 -36.02 -9.80 -8.50
CA THR A 524 -34.73 -10.20 -9.09
C THR A 524 -34.87 -10.63 -10.54
N ARG A 525 -35.90 -11.43 -10.87
CA ARG A 525 -36.17 -11.85 -12.26
C ARG A 525 -36.51 -10.64 -13.13
N ALA A 526 -37.35 -9.74 -12.64
CA ALA A 526 -37.73 -8.53 -13.37
C ALA A 526 -36.52 -7.64 -13.66
N LEU A 527 -35.63 -7.44 -12.68
CA LEU A 527 -34.36 -6.70 -12.87
C LEU A 527 -33.48 -7.35 -13.94
N LEU A 528 -33.27 -8.67 -13.86
CA LEU A 528 -32.47 -9.41 -14.84
C LEU A 528 -33.08 -9.37 -16.24
N SER A 529 -34.42 -9.44 -16.37
CA SER A 529 -35.09 -9.38 -17.67
C SER A 529 -35.11 -7.98 -18.28
N ALA A 530 -35.04 -6.93 -17.46
CA ALA A 530 -35.22 -5.55 -17.91
C ALA A 530 -33.90 -4.84 -18.27
N HIS A 531 -32.75 -5.44 -17.95
CA HIS A 531 -31.42 -4.87 -18.16
C HIS A 531 -30.66 -5.67 -19.23
N THR A 532 -29.88 -5.00 -20.09
CA THR A 532 -29.15 -5.65 -21.21
C THR A 532 -28.12 -6.66 -20.75
N GLY A 533 -27.62 -6.50 -19.53
CA GLY A 533 -26.50 -7.26 -18.98
C GLY A 533 -25.14 -6.81 -19.51
N ASP A 534 -25.12 -5.82 -20.41
CA ASP A 534 -23.88 -5.18 -20.82
C ASP A 534 -23.30 -4.40 -19.64
N LEU A 535 -22.05 -4.69 -19.32
CA LEU A 535 -21.37 -4.13 -18.17
C LEU A 535 -20.01 -3.66 -18.62
N SER A 536 -19.86 -2.33 -18.68
CA SER A 536 -18.59 -1.71 -19.01
C SER A 536 -17.47 -2.29 -18.14
N PRO A 537 -16.35 -2.75 -18.73
CA PRO A 537 -15.18 -3.25 -17.99
C PRO A 537 -14.62 -2.24 -16.98
N ARG A 538 -14.91 -0.95 -17.20
CA ARG A 538 -14.54 0.17 -16.34
C ARG A 538 -15.38 0.28 -15.08
N ILE A 539 -16.45 -0.50 -14.92
CA ILE A 539 -17.21 -0.55 -13.66
C ILE A 539 -16.31 -0.97 -12.48
N ALA A 540 -15.31 -1.81 -12.74
CA ALA A 540 -14.34 -2.23 -11.74
C ALA A 540 -13.51 -1.05 -11.20
N ASP A 541 -13.37 0.03 -11.97
CA ASP A 541 -12.67 1.24 -11.52
C ASP A 541 -13.44 2.01 -10.42
N LEU A 542 -14.67 1.60 -10.04
CA LEU A 542 -15.31 2.07 -8.80
C LEU A 542 -14.47 1.76 -7.55
N ALA A 543 -13.73 0.65 -7.57
CA ALA A 543 -12.78 0.30 -6.52
C ALA A 543 -11.63 1.33 -6.45
N TRP A 544 -11.10 1.75 -7.60
CA TRP A 544 -10.09 2.81 -7.69
C TRP A 544 -10.61 4.15 -7.16
N LEU A 545 -11.81 4.55 -7.58
CA LEU A 545 -12.45 5.78 -7.11
C LEU A 545 -12.65 5.77 -5.58
N SER A 546 -13.07 4.63 -5.03
CA SER A 546 -13.25 4.47 -3.58
C SER A 546 -11.91 4.56 -2.81
N LEU A 547 -10.84 3.95 -3.33
CA LEU A 547 -9.50 4.08 -2.77
C LEU A 547 -8.99 5.52 -2.82
N LEU A 548 -9.19 6.20 -3.96
CA LEU A 548 -8.75 7.59 -4.13
C LEU A 548 -9.51 8.53 -3.19
N GLU A 549 -10.79 8.27 -2.93
CA GLU A 549 -11.56 8.98 -1.91
C GLU A 549 -10.97 8.81 -0.51
N ILE A 550 -10.60 7.58 -0.12
CA ILE A 550 -9.96 7.31 1.19
C ILE A 550 -8.61 8.05 1.30
N LEU A 551 -7.80 8.03 0.24
CA LEU A 551 -6.51 8.72 0.24
C LEU A 551 -6.65 10.24 0.28
N ALA A 552 -7.65 10.80 -0.42
CA ALA A 552 -7.90 12.24 -0.40
C ALA A 552 -8.60 12.70 0.89
N ARG A 553 -9.27 11.78 1.60
CA ARG A 553 -9.98 12.03 2.87
C ARG A 553 -9.64 10.96 3.92
N PRO A 554 -8.41 10.95 4.44
CA PRO A 554 -7.99 9.97 5.45
C PRO A 554 -8.83 10.04 6.74
N ASP A 555 -9.48 11.17 7.02
CA ASP A 555 -10.45 11.35 8.11
C ASP A 555 -11.64 10.39 8.03
N LEU A 556 -11.97 9.87 6.83
CA LEU A 556 -12.93 8.78 6.70
C LEU A 556 -12.47 7.53 7.48
N LEU A 557 -11.19 7.38 7.79
CA LEU A 557 -10.71 6.28 8.62
C LEU A 557 -10.84 6.57 10.13
N VAL A 558 -11.33 7.74 10.54
CA VAL A 558 -11.68 7.99 11.94
C VAL A 558 -12.97 7.25 12.29
N ARG A 559 -12.97 6.57 13.44
CA ARG A 559 -14.18 5.94 13.98
C ARG A 559 -14.69 6.79 15.13
N ALA A 560 -15.88 7.36 14.99
CA ALA A 560 -16.55 7.94 16.14
C ALA A 560 -16.77 6.84 17.20
N PRO A 561 -16.54 7.12 18.50
CA PRO A 561 -16.85 6.18 19.58
C PRO A 561 -18.28 5.66 19.38
N ARG A 562 -18.46 4.33 19.41
CA ARG A 562 -19.83 3.80 19.50
C ARG A 562 -20.31 4.18 20.90
N ALA A 563 -21.35 5.01 21.00
CA ALA A 563 -22.09 5.11 22.24
C ALA A 563 -22.54 3.70 22.61
N SER A 564 -22.21 3.25 23.81
CA SER A 564 -22.74 2.00 24.37
C SER A 564 -24.26 2.10 24.34
N HIS A 565 -24.89 1.19 23.59
CA HIS A 565 -26.34 1.06 23.51
C HIS A 565 -26.84 0.07 24.54
#